data_AF-A0A151ELK4-F1
#
_entry.id   AF-A0A151ELK4-F1
#
_cell.length_a   1.000
_cell.length_b   1.000
_cell.length_c   1.000
_cell.angle_alpha   90.00
_cell.angle_beta   90.00
_cell.angle_gamma   90.00
#
_symmetry.space_group_name_H-M   'P 1'
#
loop_
_entity.id
_entity.type
_entity.pdbx_description
1 polymer ?
#
loop_
_entity_poly.entity_id
_entity_poly.type
_entity_poly.pdbx_seq_one_letter_code
_entity_poly.pdbx_strand_id
1 'polypeptide(L)'
;MKDKILKEAMEWYDKHDDKNNVLIEDFVDLVIDKTADNLFDEIQSELEEEFKKGNLQHPFIISSDYYLYLKLKEIKDKLVKPKNNSINVEEDSSKKFD
;
A
#
# COMPACT_ATOMS: atom_id res chain seq x y z
N MET A 1 -5.64 -8.13 3.45
CA MET A 1 -5.02 -8.37 2.13
C MET A 1 -4.83 -9.85 1.80
N LYS A 2 -3.98 -10.61 2.51
CA LYS A 2 -3.71 -12.03 2.22
C LYS A 2 -4.99 -12.90 2.10
N ASP A 3 -5.91 -12.79 3.06
CA ASP A 3 -7.13 -13.61 3.06
C ASP A 3 -8.11 -13.23 1.93
N LYS A 4 -8.10 -11.96 1.50
CA LYS A 4 -8.91 -11.46 0.38
C LYS A 4 -8.38 -12.01 -0.95
N ILE A 5 -7.06 -11.93 -1.16
CA ILE A 5 -6.39 -12.48 -2.34
C ILE A 5 -6.57 -14.01 -2.41
N LEU A 6 -6.43 -14.70 -1.28
CA LEU A 6 -6.65 -16.15 -1.21
C LEU A 6 -8.08 -16.53 -1.60
N LYS A 7 -9.07 -15.79 -1.10
CA LYS A 7 -10.48 -16.01 -1.43
C LYS A 7 -10.76 -15.78 -2.92
N GLU A 8 -10.29 -14.67 -3.49
CA GLU A 8 -10.48 -14.36 -4.91
C GLU A 8 -9.79 -15.36 -5.83
N ALA A 9 -8.60 -15.84 -5.45
CA ALA A 9 -7.86 -16.86 -6.20
C ALA A 9 -8.56 -18.23 -6.15
N MET A 10 -9.14 -18.60 -4.99
CA MET A 10 -9.95 -19.82 -4.86
C MET A 10 -11.24 -19.73 -5.68
N GLU A 11 -11.93 -18.59 -5.66
CA GLU A 11 -13.14 -18.35 -6.45
C GLU A 11 -12.87 -18.36 -7.96
N TRP A 12 -11.69 -17.91 -8.39
CA TRP A 12 -11.26 -18.02 -9.78
C TRP A 12 -10.97 -19.47 -10.17
N TYR A 13 -10.24 -20.22 -9.33
CA TYR A 13 -9.94 -21.63 -9.58
C TYR A 13 -11.20 -22.50 -9.68
N ASP A 14 -12.22 -22.23 -8.86
CA ASP A 14 -13.48 -22.97 -8.89
C ASP A 14 -14.38 -22.65 -10.10
N LYS A 15 -14.12 -21.54 -10.81
CA LYS A 15 -14.84 -21.17 -12.05
C LYS A 15 -14.25 -21.79 -13.32
N HIS A 16 -13.08 -22.42 -13.23
CA HIS A 16 -12.52 -23.15 -14.37
C HIS A 16 -13.16 -24.56 -14.45
N ASP A 17 -13.98 -24.76 -15.48
CA ASP A 17 -14.69 -26.02 -15.75
C ASP A 17 -13.74 -27.22 -15.93
N ASP A 18 -12.49 -26.97 -16.34
CA ASP A 18 -11.48 -28.00 -16.54
C ASP A 18 -10.27 -27.74 -15.63
N LYS A 19 -10.41 -28.14 -14.35
CA LYS A 19 -9.40 -27.99 -13.31
C LYS A 19 -8.04 -28.63 -13.64
N ASN A 20 -8.01 -29.55 -14.62
CA ASN A 20 -6.80 -30.21 -15.08
C ASN A 20 -5.96 -29.38 -16.06
N ASN A 21 -6.51 -28.27 -16.57
CA ASN A 21 -5.85 -27.43 -17.58
C ASN A 21 -5.53 -26.01 -17.06
N VAL A 22 -5.64 -25.80 -15.75
CA VAL A 22 -5.26 -24.54 -15.11
C VAL A 22 -3.74 -24.50 -15.01
N LEU A 23 -3.10 -23.61 -15.77
CA LEU A 23 -1.66 -23.43 -15.72
C LEU A 23 -1.28 -22.68 -14.45
N ILE A 24 -0.17 -23.09 -13.83
CA ILE A 24 0.37 -22.42 -12.65
C ILE A 24 0.73 -20.95 -12.95
N GLU A 25 1.07 -20.65 -14.20
CA GLU A 25 1.36 -19.30 -14.69
C GLU A 25 0.13 -18.40 -14.60
N ASP A 26 -1.04 -18.87 -15.08
CA ASP A 26 -2.31 -18.13 -14.99
C ASP A 26 -2.70 -17.82 -13.53
N PHE A 27 -2.43 -18.75 -12.62
CA PHE A 27 -2.65 -18.54 -11.20
C PHE A 27 -1.69 -17.49 -10.60
N VAL A 28 -0.42 -17.51 -11.00
CA VAL A 28 0.58 -16.54 -10.54
C VAL A 28 0.23 -15.14 -11.04
N ASP A 29 -0.13 -15.00 -12.31
CA ASP A 29 -0.53 -13.72 -12.90
C ASP A 29 -1.78 -13.18 -12.19
N LEU A 30 -2.78 -14.02 -11.94
CA LEU A 30 -3.96 -13.62 -11.16
C LEU A 30 -3.59 -13.13 -9.77
N VAL A 31 -2.75 -13.86 -9.03
CA VAL A 31 -2.36 -13.46 -7.67
C VAL A 31 -1.61 -12.13 -7.70
N ILE A 32 -0.75 -11.90 -8.69
CA ILE A 32 -0.05 -10.63 -8.87
C ILE A 32 -1.04 -9.49 -9.16
N ASP A 33 -1.93 -9.68 -10.13
CA ASP A 33 -2.93 -8.67 -10.52
C ASP A 33 -3.85 -8.33 -9.34
N LYS A 34 -4.38 -9.34 -8.64
CA LYS A 34 -5.23 -9.14 -7.46
C LYS A 34 -4.50 -8.51 -6.28
N THR A 35 -3.21 -8.74 -6.15
CA THR A 35 -2.39 -8.06 -5.14
C THR A 35 -2.18 -6.60 -5.52
N ALA A 36 -1.91 -6.31 -6.80
CA ALA A 36 -1.75 -4.96 -7.31
C ALA A 36 -3.05 -4.14 -7.18
N ASP A 37 -4.19 -4.68 -7.62
CA ASP A 37 -5.50 -4.03 -7.49
C ASP A 37 -5.81 -3.66 -6.04
N ASN A 38 -5.64 -4.61 -5.11
CA ASN A 38 -5.87 -4.36 -3.69
C ASN A 38 -4.93 -3.29 -3.12
N LEU A 39 -3.67 -3.27 -3.55
CA LEU A 39 -2.72 -2.24 -3.15
C LEU A 39 -3.17 -0.85 -3.63
N PHE A 40 -3.60 -0.74 -4.89
CA PHE A 40 -4.10 0.52 -5.44
C PHE A 40 -5.40 0.98 -4.75
N ASP A 41 -6.31 0.07 -4.43
CA ASP A 41 -7.53 0.38 -3.69
C ASP A 41 -7.22 0.94 -2.29
N GLU A 42 -6.26 0.36 -1.57
CA GLU A 42 -5.81 0.86 -0.26
C GLU A 42 -5.15 2.24 -0.39
N ILE A 43 -4.28 2.44 -1.38
CA ILE A 43 -3.66 3.74 -1.66
C ILE A 43 -4.72 4.81 -1.95
N GLN A 44 -5.68 4.49 -2.83
CA GLN A 44 -6.75 5.42 -3.19
C GLN A 44 -7.58 5.78 -1.96
N SER A 45 -7.96 4.78 -1.16
CA SER A 45 -8.78 4.99 0.04
C SER A 45 -8.08 5.90 1.05
N GLU A 46 -6.78 5.69 1.30
CA GLU A 46 -6.01 6.51 2.25
C GLU A 46 -5.84 7.95 1.76
N LEU A 47 -5.54 8.15 0.47
CA LEU A 47 -5.43 9.48 -0.13
C LEU A 47 -6.78 10.23 -0.13
N GLU A 48 -7.88 9.54 -0.45
CA GLU A 48 -9.22 10.12 -0.38
C GLU A 48 -9.62 10.54 1.04
N GLU A 49 -9.32 9.70 2.04
CA GLU A 49 -9.59 10.03 3.43
C GLU A 49 -8.77 11.23 3.91
N GLU A 50 -7.47 11.29 3.60
CA GLU A 50 -6.62 12.42 3.97
C GLU A 50 -7.07 13.72 3.30
N PHE A 51 -7.46 13.65 2.03
CA PHE A 51 -8.03 14.79 1.29
C PHE A 51 -9.33 15.28 1.94
N LYS A 52 -10.28 14.37 2.23
CA LYS A 52 -11.55 14.69 2.90
C LYS A 52 -11.34 15.28 4.29
N LYS A 53 -10.33 14.81 5.04
CA LYS A 53 -9.98 15.29 6.38
C LYS A 53 -9.26 16.65 6.37
N GLY A 54 -8.83 17.15 5.22
CA GLY A 54 -8.09 18.42 5.13
C GLY A 54 -6.71 18.38 5.79
N ASN A 55 -6.16 17.18 6.01
CA ASN A 55 -4.85 16.97 6.65
C ASN A 55 -3.66 17.24 5.71
N LEU A 56 -3.91 17.93 4.60
CA LEU A 56 -2.90 18.36 3.63
C LEU A 56 -2.09 19.58 4.16
N GLN A 57 -1.85 19.64 5.47
CA GLN A 57 -0.95 20.61 6.07
C GLN A 57 0.46 20.02 6.13
N HIS A 58 1.20 20.16 5.04
CA HIS A 58 2.64 20.02 5.11
C HIS A 58 3.21 21.35 5.62
N PRO A 59 4.10 21.38 6.64
CA PRO A 59 4.69 22.63 7.16
C PRO A 59 5.56 23.39 6.15
N PHE A 60 5.73 22.83 4.94
CA PHE A 60 6.49 23.39 3.83
C PHE A 60 5.67 23.31 2.55
N ILE A 61 5.79 24.33 1.70
CA ILE A 61 5.28 24.27 0.32
C ILE A 61 6.14 23.25 -0.42
N ILE A 62 5.60 22.05 -0.62
CA ILE A 62 6.21 21.01 -1.44
C ILE A 62 5.41 20.85 -2.72
N SER A 63 6.07 20.41 -3.79
CA SER A 63 5.34 20.10 -5.02
C SER A 63 4.36 18.95 -4.78
N SER A 64 3.24 18.96 -5.52
CA SER A 64 2.25 17.87 -5.53
C SER A 64 2.91 16.51 -5.74
N ASP A 65 3.88 16.47 -6.65
CA ASP A 65 4.56 15.23 -7.05
C ASP A 65 5.43 14.68 -5.91
N TYR A 66 6.09 15.57 -5.16
CA TYR A 66 6.92 15.16 -4.03
C TYR A 66 6.06 14.72 -2.84
N TYR A 67 4.93 15.38 -2.59
CA TYR A 67 3.96 14.94 -1.60
C TYR A 67 3.42 13.54 -1.92
N LEU A 68 3.03 13.31 -3.17
CA LEU A 68 2.55 12.01 -3.63
C LEU A 68 3.61 10.92 -3.47
N TYR A 69 4.87 11.23 -3.81
CA TYR A 69 6.00 10.32 -3.60
C TYR A 69 6.17 9.94 -2.12
N LEU A 70 6.17 10.93 -1.21
CA LEU A 70 6.30 10.67 0.23
C LEU A 70 5.15 9.82 0.75
N LYS A 71 3.92 10.06 0.28
CA LYS A 71 2.73 9.29 0.67
C LYS A 71 2.76 7.86 0.16
N LEU A 72 3.09 7.67 -1.12
CA LEU A 72 3.27 6.33 -1.68
C LEU A 72 4.34 5.54 -0.94
N LYS A 73 5.44 6.21 -0.54
CA LYS A 73 6.48 5.61 0.30
C LYS A 73 5.96 5.22 1.68
N GLU A 74 5.19 6.10 2.34
CA GLU A 74 4.58 5.83 3.65
C GLU A 74 3.64 4.62 3.60
N ILE A 75 2.78 4.54 2.57
CA ILE A 75 1.84 3.43 2.35
C ILE A 75 2.61 2.13 2.09
N LYS A 76 3.60 2.17 1.19
CA LYS A 76 4.46 1.01 0.89
C LYS A 76 5.15 0.50 2.16
N ASP A 77 5.69 1.40 2.98
CA ASP A 77 6.40 1.02 4.20
C ASP A 77 5.45 0.40 5.24
N LYS A 78 4.20 0.88 5.37
CA LYS A 78 3.16 0.25 6.21
C LYS A 78 2.80 -1.17 5.74
N LEU A 79 2.79 -1.38 4.42
CA LEU A 79 2.31 -2.60 3.79
C LEU A 79 3.37 -3.71 3.73
N VAL A 80 4.63 -3.33 3.48
CA VAL A 80 5.77 -4.25 3.34
C VAL A 80 6.40 -4.56 4.71
N LYS A 81 6.34 -3.63 5.68
CA LYS A 81 6.82 -3.85 7.04
C LYS A 81 5.63 -3.89 8.00
N PRO A 82 5.06 -5.07 8.31
CA PRO A 82 4.11 -5.16 9.42
C PRO A 82 4.82 -4.64 10.68
N LYS A 83 4.24 -3.61 11.29
CA LYS A 83 4.81 -2.85 12.43
C LYS A 83 5.49 -3.76 13.46
N ASN A 84 6.82 -3.69 13.52
CA ASN A 84 7.48 -3.62 14.83
C ASN A 84 7.39 -2.16 15.25
N ASN A 85 6.51 -1.88 16.20
CA ASN A 85 6.42 -0.59 16.86
C ASN A 85 7.79 -0.24 17.47
N SER A 86 8.48 0.74 16.89
CA SER A 86 9.40 1.57 17.65
C SER A 86 9.34 2.99 17.07
N ILE A 87 8.52 3.77 17.75
CA ILE A 87 8.64 5.22 17.84
C ILE A 87 10.12 5.54 18.09
N ASN A 88 10.74 6.28 17.19
CA ASN A 88 11.86 7.17 17.54
C ASN A 88 11.69 8.40 16.66
N VAL A 89 10.92 9.34 17.21
CA VAL A 89 11.03 10.74 16.86
C VAL A 89 12.36 11.18 17.48
N GLU A 90 13.45 11.14 16.71
CA GLU A 90 14.63 11.94 17.04
C GLU A 90 14.35 13.34 16.53
N GLU A 91 13.92 14.21 17.47
CA GLU A 91 13.92 15.65 17.28
C GLU A 91 15.35 16.12 17.02
N ASP A 92 15.48 16.79 15.87
CA ASP A 92 16.68 17.40 15.36
C ASP A 92 17.03 18.69 16.14
N SER A 93 18.32 18.84 16.42
CA SER A 93 19.06 20.09 16.58
C SER A 93 18.64 21.11 17.66
N SER A 94 19.50 21.24 18.68
CA SER A 94 19.78 22.54 19.29
C SER A 94 21.30 22.75 19.31
N LYS A 95 21.82 23.33 18.22
CA LYS A 95 23.13 24.00 18.21
C LYS A 95 23.06 25.16 19.21
N LYS A 96 23.79 25.08 20.32
CA LYS A 96 24.22 26.27 21.05
C LYS A 96 25.59 26.68 20.51
N PHE A 97 25.63 27.90 19.99
CA PHE A 97 26.86 28.65 19.77
C PHE A 97 27.44 29.01 21.14
N ASP A 98 28.74 28.80 21.31
CA ASP A 98 29.61 29.56 22.23
C ASP A 98 30.82 30.04 21.43
#